data_AF-A0A8H3DEA3-F1
#
_entry.id   AF-A0A8H3DEA3-F1
#
_cell.length_a   1.000
_cell.length_b   1.000
_cell.length_c   1.000
_cell.angle_alpha   90.00
_cell.angle_beta   90.00
_cell.angle_gamma   90.00
#
_symmetry.space_group_name_H-M   'P 1'
#
loop_
_entity.id
_entity.type
_entity.pdbx_description
1 polymer ?
#
loop_
_entity_poly.entity_id
_entity_poly.type
_entity_poly.pdbx_seq_one_letter_code
_entity_poly.pdbx_strand_id
1 'polypeptide(L)'
;MLKDVTDSRRIDKHMIGRLDTPLHPTIISHLFWPNLQSTTFKMPGQFQQMQEAFEQEYTEHKAGKKLRWMNNLGTVSLDLEFEDRAVSADATPLEAAVVELFSEQDTWSIDSLSSKLGINDLAPIRAALMFWTSNGVLKPLEDGQYQLLERMDDSGPARKPILNLQTSIEAPSGLAEEDMAQQAAQMELFWNFTKGILTNLGAMPIDRIQAMLSLAPNYNKPKEQLAEFLEAARAKGFWSALPSGERFAIEWLPPRSLDGNARWEGYWALPAALNKALENGIPITDPRFYASQKDCPDSLIETVFQPASGCLETIPLLQERIRVMRQAGAILVERYNGSFSGILAEWRQEHGPKATAGVLVGKITKTFEVFRDENTYKDRLVFFWKRAQILVAETWAAFYPPPGAVSPHPIFPLGVTELTMFADYRVPQILHHLGTIDYSPALVSMLVNGENLPNGSEAEMSIRAAGILSVEGIKNRILDIRRHKPATNSLDSEVCSVLIDFFLWDLAKRVESTEGEEGSAKTPSLSPIHRTRSIWY
;
A
#
# COMPACT_ATOMS: atom_id res chain seq x y z
N MET A 1 -20.05 12.63 20.66
CA MET A 1 -19.79 12.61 19.20
C MET A 1 -21.07 12.50 18.38
N LEU A 2 -21.74 11.34 18.24
CA LEU A 2 -22.94 11.19 17.38
C LEU A 2 -24.10 12.15 17.71
N LYS A 3 -24.27 12.47 18.99
CA LYS A 3 -25.24 13.47 19.46
C LYS A 3 -24.91 14.88 18.95
N ASP A 4 -23.64 15.29 18.97
CA ASP A 4 -23.20 16.62 18.51
C ASP A 4 -23.47 16.79 17.01
N VAL A 5 -23.22 15.75 16.20
CA VAL A 5 -23.51 15.78 14.75
C VAL A 5 -25.01 15.99 14.50
N THR A 6 -25.85 15.34 15.30
CA THR A 6 -27.32 15.46 15.18
C THR A 6 -27.79 16.86 15.60
N ASP A 7 -27.26 17.39 16.70
CA ASP A 7 -27.58 18.72 17.20
C ASP A 7 -27.06 19.82 16.26
N SER A 8 -25.89 19.64 15.66
CA SER A 8 -25.32 20.53 14.64
C SER A 8 -26.25 20.68 13.43
N ARG A 9 -26.74 19.56 12.88
CA ARG A 9 -27.66 19.60 11.72
C ARG A 9 -28.96 20.34 12.03
N ARG A 10 -29.43 20.31 13.29
CA ARG A 10 -30.63 21.02 13.71
C ARG A 10 -30.38 22.52 13.83
N ILE A 11 -29.21 22.93 14.31
CA ILE A 11 -28.81 24.33 14.42
C ILE A 11 -28.59 24.92 13.04
N ASP A 12 -27.85 24.24 12.17
CA ASP A 12 -27.61 24.65 10.78
C ASP A 12 -28.93 24.88 10.03
N LYS A 13 -29.87 23.94 10.07
CA LYS A 13 -31.22 24.12 9.49
C LYS A 13 -32.00 25.31 10.03
N HIS A 14 -31.83 25.66 11.31
CA HIS A 14 -32.48 26.83 11.89
C HIS A 14 -31.83 28.14 11.41
N MET A 15 -30.52 28.13 11.21
CA MET A 15 -29.74 29.31 10.82
C MET A 15 -29.84 29.64 9.33
N ILE A 16 -29.97 28.63 8.45
CA ILE A 16 -30.23 28.80 7.00
C ILE A 16 -31.52 29.61 6.75
N GLY A 17 -32.50 29.52 7.65
CA GLY A 17 -33.75 30.29 7.53
C GLY A 17 -33.63 31.77 7.92
N ARG A 18 -32.48 32.20 8.44
CA ARG A 18 -32.26 33.56 8.98
C ARG A 18 -31.06 34.28 8.37
N LEU A 19 -30.04 33.55 7.96
CA LEU A 19 -28.84 34.07 7.31
C LEU A 19 -28.93 33.77 5.80
N ASP A 20 -28.81 34.81 4.97
CA ASP A 20 -28.71 34.67 3.51
C ASP A 20 -27.26 34.39 3.11
N THR A 21 -26.69 33.31 3.63
CA THR A 21 -25.31 32.91 3.36
C THR A 21 -25.24 31.42 2.96
N PRO A 22 -24.38 31.05 2.00
CA PRO A 22 -24.19 29.66 1.59
C PRO A 22 -23.33 28.84 2.57
N LEU A 23 -23.12 29.33 3.80
CA LEU A 23 -22.21 28.74 4.79
C LEU A 23 -22.92 27.66 5.61
N HIS A 24 -22.39 26.43 5.59
CA HIS A 24 -22.94 25.27 6.33
C HIS A 24 -21.92 24.69 7.32
N PRO A 25 -21.83 25.20 8.55
CA PRO A 25 -20.83 24.76 9.51
C PRO A 25 -21.26 23.51 10.30
N THR A 26 -20.29 22.65 10.61
CA THR A 26 -20.49 21.54 11.57
C THR A 26 -19.99 21.93 12.96
N ILE A 27 -20.89 21.96 13.94
CA ILE A 27 -20.65 22.42 15.30
C ILE A 27 -20.43 21.21 16.22
N ILE A 28 -19.24 21.10 16.79
CA ILE A 28 -18.84 19.99 17.67
C ILE A 28 -18.42 20.49 19.06
N SER A 29 -18.52 19.63 20.07
CA SER A 29 -18.10 19.97 21.44
C SER A 29 -16.61 19.72 21.65
N HIS A 30 -15.89 20.66 22.25
CA HIS A 30 -14.43 20.57 22.40
C HIS A 30 -13.95 19.39 23.28
N LEU A 31 -14.72 19.00 24.31
CA LEU A 31 -14.29 18.00 25.32
C LEU A 31 -14.49 16.54 24.90
N PHE A 32 -15.42 16.27 23.98
CA PHE A 32 -15.81 14.90 23.61
C PHE A 32 -15.25 14.47 22.26
N TRP A 33 -14.54 15.36 21.58
CA TRP A 33 -13.85 15.08 20.33
C TRP A 33 -12.34 15.06 20.59
N PRO A 34 -11.59 14.18 19.93
CA PRO A 34 -10.12 14.17 20.05
C PRO A 34 -9.57 15.55 19.68
N ASN A 35 -8.34 15.85 20.08
CA ASN A 35 -7.74 17.15 19.87
C ASN A 35 -7.51 17.37 18.36
N LEU A 36 -8.50 17.94 17.65
CA LEU A 36 -8.40 18.23 16.23
C LEU A 36 -7.37 19.35 16.07
N GLN A 37 -6.23 19.07 15.42
CA GLN A 37 -5.14 20.03 15.30
C GLN A 37 -5.67 21.34 14.71
N SER A 38 -5.54 22.43 15.48
CA SER A 38 -6.02 23.75 15.08
C SER A 38 -4.87 24.55 14.51
N THR A 39 -4.62 24.46 13.20
CA THR A 39 -3.90 25.54 12.51
C THR A 39 -4.87 26.70 12.34
N THR A 40 -4.77 27.66 13.25
CA THR A 40 -5.59 28.87 13.21
C THR A 40 -5.00 29.86 12.21
N PHE A 41 -5.65 29.99 11.06
CA PHE A 41 -5.46 31.11 10.15
C PHE A 41 -6.79 31.84 9.99
N LYS A 42 -6.73 33.13 9.63
CA LYS A 42 -7.93 33.94 9.40
C LYS A 42 -8.32 33.87 7.94
N MET A 43 -9.59 33.58 7.68
CA MET A 43 -10.14 33.66 6.33
C MET A 43 -10.19 35.14 5.91
N PRO A 44 -9.78 35.51 4.69
CA PRO A 44 -9.84 36.87 4.18
C PRO A 44 -11.18 37.22 3.53
N GLY A 45 -11.40 38.51 3.28
CA GLY A 45 -12.45 39.01 2.39
C GLY A 45 -13.87 38.58 2.77
N GLN A 46 -14.62 38.10 1.77
CA GLN A 46 -16.02 37.69 1.94
C GLN A 46 -16.19 36.52 2.93
N PHE A 47 -15.20 35.63 3.03
CA PHE A 47 -15.25 34.48 3.93
C PHE A 47 -15.26 34.90 5.41
N GLN A 48 -14.51 35.95 5.76
CA GLN A 48 -14.49 36.47 7.12
C GLN A 48 -15.86 37.02 7.54
N GLN A 49 -16.49 37.79 6.65
CA GLN A 49 -17.79 38.43 6.91
C GLN A 49 -18.88 37.39 7.14
N MET A 50 -18.87 36.30 6.36
CA MET A 50 -19.81 35.19 6.53
C MET A 50 -19.60 34.46 7.87
N GLN A 51 -18.35 34.27 8.31
CA GLN A 51 -18.05 33.66 9.62
C GLN A 51 -18.54 34.53 10.78
N GLU A 52 -18.29 35.85 10.73
CA GLU A 52 -18.70 36.79 11.77
C GLU A 52 -20.23 36.90 11.90
N ALA A 53 -20.94 36.98 10.76
CA ALA A 53 -22.41 36.98 10.75
C ALA A 53 -23.00 35.71 11.38
N PHE A 54 -22.39 34.56 11.10
CA PHE A 54 -22.81 33.30 11.70
C PHE A 54 -22.52 33.24 13.21
N GLU A 55 -21.36 33.72 13.67
CA GLU A 55 -21.02 33.77 15.09
C GLU A 55 -21.99 34.62 15.91
N GLN A 56 -22.42 35.75 15.36
CA GLN A 56 -23.36 36.66 16.01
C GLN A 56 -24.70 35.96 16.26
N GLU A 57 -25.32 35.41 15.21
CA GLU A 57 -26.62 34.73 15.30
C GLU A 57 -26.54 33.47 16.19
N TYR A 58 -25.41 32.75 16.16
CA TYR A 58 -25.23 31.57 17.01
C TYR A 58 -25.16 31.95 18.50
N THR A 59 -24.50 33.05 18.83
CA THR A 59 -24.37 33.55 20.21
C THR A 59 -25.73 34.00 20.75
N GLU A 60 -26.58 34.59 19.90
CA GLU A 60 -27.97 34.94 20.25
C GLU A 60 -28.83 33.69 20.51
N HIS A 61 -28.70 32.65 19.68
CA HIS A 61 -29.46 31.41 19.84
C HIS A 61 -28.96 30.51 21.00
N LYS A 62 -27.66 30.56 21.33
CA LYS A 62 -27.04 29.78 22.41
C LYS A 62 -26.22 30.68 23.35
N ALA A 63 -26.92 31.46 24.16
CA ALA A 63 -26.33 32.31 25.18
C ALA A 63 -25.31 31.56 26.07
N GLY A 64 -24.12 32.15 26.24
CA GLY A 64 -23.05 31.61 27.07
C GLY A 64 -22.11 30.60 26.37
N LYS A 65 -22.25 30.40 25.06
CA LYS A 65 -21.31 29.59 24.26
C LYS A 65 -20.56 30.47 23.26
N LYS A 66 -19.27 30.18 23.05
CA LYS A 66 -18.41 30.86 22.06
C LYS A 66 -17.99 29.86 20.98
N LEU A 67 -17.99 30.29 19.72
CA LEU A 67 -17.47 29.51 18.61
C LEU A 67 -15.95 29.70 18.46
N ARG A 68 -15.29 28.66 17.98
CA ARG A 68 -13.89 28.68 17.57
C ARG A 68 -13.83 28.02 16.21
N TRP A 69 -13.59 28.80 15.17
CA TRP A 69 -13.45 28.28 13.81
C TRP A 69 -12.18 27.44 13.67
N MET A 70 -12.32 26.32 12.96
CA MET A 70 -11.22 25.44 12.55
C MET A 70 -11.10 25.52 11.03
N ASN A 71 -10.52 26.62 10.56
CA ASN A 71 -10.50 27.01 9.14
C ASN A 71 -9.63 26.10 8.26
N ASN A 72 -8.80 25.26 8.85
CA ASN A 72 -8.06 24.23 8.13
C ASN A 72 -8.95 23.09 7.62
N LEU A 73 -10.24 23.07 7.97
CA LEU A 73 -11.16 21.97 7.75
C LEU A 73 -12.40 22.43 6.99
N GLY A 74 -12.85 21.58 6.07
CA GLY A 74 -14.03 21.84 5.26
C GLY A 74 -13.69 22.02 3.79
N THR A 75 -14.70 22.18 2.96
CA THR A 75 -14.56 22.30 1.51
C THR A 75 -15.31 23.53 1.04
N VAL A 76 -14.73 24.25 0.07
CA VAL A 76 -15.31 25.45 -0.52
C VAL A 76 -15.40 25.24 -2.03
N SER A 77 -16.62 25.23 -2.57
CA SER A 77 -16.82 25.27 -4.02
C SER A 77 -16.82 26.73 -4.48
N LEU A 78 -15.96 27.05 -5.45
CA LEU A 78 -15.74 28.41 -5.95
C LEU A 78 -16.03 28.48 -7.45
N ASP A 79 -16.69 29.55 -7.86
CA ASP A 79 -16.80 29.96 -9.25
C ASP A 79 -16.02 31.26 -9.43
N LEU A 80 -14.92 31.20 -10.18
CA LEU A 80 -14.06 32.34 -10.48
C LEU A 80 -14.38 32.85 -11.88
N GLU A 81 -14.84 34.10 -11.97
CA GLU A 81 -15.12 34.77 -13.24
C GLU A 81 -13.93 35.63 -13.66
N PHE A 82 -13.37 35.34 -14.84
CA PHE A 82 -12.32 36.11 -15.50
C PHE A 82 -12.88 36.77 -16.77
N GLU A 83 -12.10 37.65 -17.40
CA GLU A 83 -12.55 38.39 -18.58
C GLU A 83 -12.89 37.49 -19.79
N ASP A 84 -12.20 36.34 -19.93
CA ASP A 84 -12.34 35.43 -21.08
C ASP A 84 -12.95 34.07 -20.73
N ARG A 85 -13.11 33.74 -19.45
CA ARG A 85 -13.54 32.40 -19.00
C ARG A 85 -14.08 32.42 -17.56
N ALA A 86 -14.81 31.37 -17.21
CA ALA A 86 -15.13 31.03 -15.82
C ALA A 86 -14.40 29.73 -15.43
N VAL A 87 -13.89 29.67 -14.21
CA VAL A 87 -13.23 28.49 -13.64
C VAL A 87 -13.95 28.09 -12.36
N SER A 88 -14.61 26.94 -12.38
CA SER A 88 -15.20 26.32 -11.20
C SER A 88 -14.21 25.33 -10.57
N ALA A 89 -14.01 25.43 -9.26
CA ALA A 89 -13.09 24.55 -8.54
C ALA A 89 -13.58 24.24 -7.12
N ASP A 90 -13.45 22.97 -6.72
CA ASP A 90 -13.59 22.58 -5.31
C ASP A 90 -12.24 22.75 -4.62
N ALA A 91 -12.17 23.67 -3.66
CA ALA A 91 -10.95 24.10 -3.02
C ALA A 91 -11.00 23.88 -1.49
N THR A 92 -9.83 23.73 -0.88
CA THR A 92 -9.67 23.85 0.57
C THR A 92 -9.97 25.30 1.00
N PRO A 93 -10.36 25.56 2.25
CA PRO A 93 -10.52 26.92 2.74
C PRO A 93 -9.23 27.74 2.65
N LEU A 94 -8.06 27.09 2.73
CA LEU A 94 -6.78 27.76 2.51
C LEU A 94 -6.56 28.15 1.05
N GLU A 95 -6.86 27.27 0.10
CA GLU A 95 -6.81 27.58 -1.33
C GLU A 95 -7.80 28.70 -1.70
N ALA A 96 -9.01 28.67 -1.13
CA ALA A 96 -10.01 29.72 -1.27
C ALA A 96 -9.51 31.06 -0.69
N ALA A 97 -8.90 31.02 0.50
CA ALA A 97 -8.30 32.19 1.11
C ALA A 97 -7.16 32.78 0.26
N VAL A 98 -6.33 31.92 -0.34
CA VAL A 98 -5.22 32.37 -1.20
C VAL A 98 -5.76 33.07 -2.45
N VAL A 99 -6.74 32.49 -3.16
CA VAL A 99 -7.27 33.13 -4.39
C VAL A 99 -8.07 34.40 -4.10
N GLU A 100 -8.79 34.47 -2.98
CA GLU A 100 -9.46 35.69 -2.54
C GLU A 100 -8.48 36.85 -2.37
N LEU A 101 -7.26 36.61 -1.88
CA LEU A 101 -6.24 37.67 -1.76
C LEU A 101 -5.76 38.20 -3.12
N PHE A 102 -5.87 37.40 -4.19
CA PHE A 102 -5.59 37.89 -5.54
C PHE A 102 -6.69 38.81 -6.09
N SER A 103 -7.84 38.93 -5.42
CA SER A 103 -8.84 39.98 -5.71
C SER A 103 -8.42 41.35 -5.16
N GLU A 104 -7.55 41.40 -4.14
CA GLU A 104 -7.00 42.65 -3.60
C GLU A 104 -5.82 43.17 -4.44
N GLN A 105 -5.02 42.26 -5.00
CA GLN A 105 -3.80 42.57 -5.76
C GLN A 105 -3.41 41.41 -6.69
N ASP A 106 -3.02 41.74 -7.92
CA ASP A 106 -2.76 40.74 -8.98
C ASP A 106 -1.48 39.93 -8.79
N THR A 107 -0.51 40.45 -8.03
CA THR A 107 0.81 39.83 -7.84
C THR A 107 1.18 39.72 -6.38
N TRP A 108 1.49 38.49 -5.94
CA TRP A 108 1.87 38.20 -4.56
C TRP A 108 3.16 37.38 -4.46
N SER A 109 3.91 37.62 -3.39
CA SER A 109 5.01 36.75 -2.97
C SER A 109 4.54 35.75 -1.90
N ILE A 110 5.22 34.61 -1.80
CA ILE A 110 4.90 33.57 -0.80
C ILE A 110 5.02 34.12 0.63
N ASP A 111 6.04 34.93 0.90
CA ASP A 111 6.29 35.51 2.23
C ASP A 111 5.22 36.56 2.61
N SER A 112 4.73 37.31 1.64
CA SER A 112 3.64 38.28 1.83
C SER A 112 2.31 37.57 2.12
N LEU A 113 2.00 36.48 1.41
CA LEU A 113 0.81 35.66 1.65
C LEU A 113 0.83 34.98 3.03
N SER A 114 2.00 34.47 3.43
CA SER A 114 2.23 33.89 4.76
C SER A 114 1.98 34.89 5.88
N SER A 115 2.50 36.11 5.72
CA SER A 115 2.32 37.19 6.68
C SER A 115 0.85 37.64 6.79
N LYS A 116 0.11 37.69 5.67
CA LYS A 116 -1.30 38.12 5.63
C LYS A 116 -2.24 37.06 6.19
N LEU A 117 -2.01 35.78 5.91
CA LEU A 117 -2.82 34.67 6.42
C LEU A 117 -2.44 34.26 7.85
N GLY A 118 -1.28 34.70 8.36
CA GLY A 118 -0.80 34.38 9.70
C GLY A 118 -0.35 32.92 9.84
N ILE A 119 0.13 32.33 8.74
CA ILE A 119 0.56 30.93 8.68
C ILE A 119 2.09 30.91 8.64
N ASN A 120 2.71 30.32 9.67
CA ASN A 120 4.17 30.26 9.79
C ASN A 120 4.81 29.22 8.85
N ASP A 121 4.04 28.24 8.39
CA ASP A 121 4.50 27.24 7.44
C ASP A 121 4.22 27.68 6.00
N LEU A 122 5.26 27.73 5.17
CA LEU A 122 5.17 28.15 3.78
C LEU A 122 4.69 27.02 2.86
N ALA A 123 4.74 25.76 3.30
CA ALA A 123 4.38 24.61 2.48
C ALA A 123 2.88 24.59 2.06
N PRO A 124 1.91 24.85 2.95
CA PRO A 124 0.49 24.90 2.58
C PRO A 124 0.17 26.03 1.58
N ILE A 125 0.87 27.16 1.70
CA ILE A 125 0.69 28.31 0.79
C ILE A 125 1.26 28.00 -0.58
N ARG A 126 2.43 27.34 -0.65
CA ARG A 126 3.00 26.87 -1.92
C ARG A 126 2.10 25.86 -2.61
N ALA A 127 1.51 24.93 -1.86
CA ALA A 127 0.55 23.97 -2.40
C ALA A 127 -0.68 24.67 -2.99
N ALA A 128 -1.24 25.65 -2.28
CA ALA A 128 -2.36 26.44 -2.76
C ALA A 128 -2.02 27.26 -4.03
N LEU A 129 -0.83 27.85 -4.11
CA LEU A 129 -0.37 28.57 -5.30
C LEU A 129 -0.15 27.63 -6.50
N MET A 130 0.40 26.43 -6.27
CA MET A 130 0.53 25.41 -7.32
C MET A 130 -0.83 24.90 -7.79
N PHE A 131 -1.79 24.74 -6.88
CA PHE A 131 -3.16 24.39 -7.21
C PHE A 131 -3.76 25.39 -8.20
N TRP A 132 -3.72 26.68 -7.89
CA TRP A 132 -4.25 27.70 -8.80
C TRP A 132 -3.42 27.87 -10.08
N THR A 133 -2.12 27.63 -10.03
CA THR A 133 -1.28 27.57 -11.24
C THR A 133 -1.69 26.41 -12.15
N SER A 134 -2.00 25.24 -11.59
CA SER A 134 -2.43 24.06 -12.34
C SER A 134 -3.83 24.20 -12.96
N ASN A 135 -4.70 24.97 -12.30
CA ASN A 135 -6.01 25.38 -12.84
C ASN A 135 -5.91 26.55 -13.84
N GLY A 136 -4.69 26.98 -14.16
CA GLY A 136 -4.41 28.08 -15.07
C GLY A 136 -4.84 29.45 -14.55
N VAL A 137 -5.15 29.59 -13.26
CA VAL A 137 -5.56 30.85 -12.63
C VAL A 137 -4.35 31.72 -12.30
N LEU A 138 -3.21 31.13 -11.93
CA LEU A 138 -1.97 31.84 -11.59
C LEU A 138 -0.81 31.47 -12.51
N LYS A 139 0.16 32.37 -12.65
CA LYS A 139 1.44 32.13 -13.33
C LYS A 139 2.62 32.46 -12.41
N PRO A 140 3.60 31.55 -12.27
CA PRO A 140 4.84 31.87 -11.58
C PRO A 140 5.72 32.79 -12.44
N LEU A 141 6.27 33.83 -11.82
CA LEU A 141 7.29 34.72 -12.37
C LEU A 141 8.69 34.27 -11.95
N GLU A 142 9.72 34.68 -12.69
CA GLU A 142 11.13 34.28 -12.44
C GLU A 142 11.64 34.71 -11.06
N ASP A 143 11.00 35.72 -10.46
CA ASP A 143 11.41 36.35 -9.20
C ASP A 143 10.82 35.65 -7.96
N GLY A 144 10.15 34.50 -8.13
CA GLY A 144 9.48 33.79 -7.05
C GLY A 144 8.12 34.38 -6.64
N GLN A 145 7.58 35.30 -7.46
CA GLN A 145 6.25 35.87 -7.32
C GLN A 145 5.23 35.12 -8.19
N TYR A 146 3.95 35.23 -7.86
CA TYR A 146 2.84 34.67 -8.62
C TYR A 146 1.93 35.80 -9.07
N GLN A 147 1.52 35.74 -10.34
CA GLN A 147 0.62 36.72 -10.95
C GLN A 147 -0.69 36.06 -11.38
N LEU A 148 -1.80 36.76 -11.19
CA LEU A 148 -3.13 36.38 -11.68
C LEU A 148 -3.17 36.39 -13.23
N LEU A 149 -3.74 35.35 -13.83
CA LEU A 149 -3.94 35.24 -15.28
C LEU A 149 -5.38 35.60 -15.67
N GLU A 150 -5.60 36.86 -16.02
CA GLU A 150 -6.91 37.33 -16.50
C GLU A 150 -7.26 36.90 -17.94
N ARG A 151 -6.26 36.62 -18.80
CA ARG A 151 -6.44 36.17 -20.20
C ARG A 151 -5.44 35.07 -20.59
N MET A 152 -5.85 34.12 -21.45
CA MET A 152 -4.94 33.09 -22.02
C MET A 152 -4.34 33.51 -23.38
N ASP A 153 -3.00 33.51 -23.54
CA ASP A 153 -2.31 33.80 -24.81
C ASP A 153 -2.07 32.53 -25.68
N ASP A 154 -2.25 32.67 -27.01
CA ASP A 154 -2.43 31.60 -28.01
C ASP A 154 -1.14 31.08 -28.72
N SER A 155 -0.02 30.88 -28.02
CA SER A 155 1.19 30.31 -28.66
C SER A 155 1.94 29.25 -27.83
N GLY A 156 1.57 27.99 -28.04
CA GLY A 156 2.27 26.78 -27.58
C GLY A 156 1.36 25.55 -27.70
N PRO A 157 1.88 24.33 -27.98
CA PRO A 157 1.03 23.15 -28.08
C PRO A 157 0.31 22.95 -26.75
N ALA A 158 -1.01 22.79 -26.81
CA ALA A 158 -1.89 22.66 -25.65
C ALA A 158 -1.25 21.77 -24.57
N ARG A 159 -0.76 22.41 -23.51
CA ARG A 159 -0.25 21.73 -22.32
C ARG A 159 -1.43 21.02 -21.68
N LYS A 160 -1.37 19.69 -21.65
CA LYS A 160 -2.28 18.88 -20.85
C LYS A 160 -2.19 19.35 -19.39
N PRO A 161 -3.31 19.44 -18.65
CA PRO A 161 -3.26 19.76 -17.24
C PRO A 161 -2.42 18.69 -16.53
N ILE A 162 -1.41 19.15 -15.80
CA ILE A 162 -0.68 18.33 -14.84
C ILE A 162 -1.67 17.99 -13.75
N LEU A 163 -1.72 16.72 -13.40
CA LEU A 163 -2.49 16.28 -12.27
C LEU A 163 -1.80 16.57 -10.97
N ASN A 164 -2.30 17.61 -10.32
CA ASN A 164 -2.47 17.57 -8.89
C ASN A 164 -3.39 16.39 -8.56
N LEU A 165 -2.91 15.45 -7.75
CA LEU A 165 -3.80 14.74 -6.86
C LEU A 165 -4.48 15.82 -6.01
N GLN A 166 -5.72 16.19 -6.32
CA GLN A 166 -6.60 16.64 -5.26
C GLN A 166 -6.84 15.43 -4.36
N THR A 167 -5.95 15.31 -3.38
CA THR A 167 -6.33 15.43 -1.98
C THR A 167 -7.82 15.67 -1.83
N SER A 168 -8.52 14.59 -1.51
CA SER A 168 -9.72 14.69 -0.70
C SER A 168 -9.38 15.60 0.48
N ILE A 169 -10.14 16.67 0.60
CA ILE A 169 -10.23 17.44 1.82
C ILE A 169 -10.85 16.51 2.85
N GLU A 170 -9.98 15.88 3.63
CA GLU A 170 -10.34 15.33 4.91
C GLU A 170 -10.74 16.50 5.83
N ALA A 171 -11.98 16.47 6.32
CA ALA A 171 -12.21 16.96 7.67
C ALA A 171 -11.30 16.13 8.59
N PRO A 172 -10.69 16.73 9.62
CA PRO A 172 -9.49 16.19 10.24
C PRO A 172 -9.87 14.98 11.07
N SER A 173 -9.46 13.84 10.57
CA SER A 173 -9.21 12.63 11.37
C SER A 173 -7.70 12.48 11.59
N GLY A 174 -6.96 13.59 11.48
CA GLY A 174 -5.54 13.64 11.13
C GLY A 174 -4.53 13.38 12.25
N LEU A 175 -4.93 12.79 13.38
CA LEU A 175 -3.98 12.37 14.43
C LEU A 175 -3.99 10.88 14.71
N ALA A 176 -4.93 10.11 14.16
CA ALA A 176 -4.94 8.66 14.33
C ALA A 176 -4.88 7.92 12.99
N GLU A 177 -5.49 8.44 11.92
CA GLU A 177 -5.49 7.80 10.61
C GLU A 177 -4.47 8.40 9.64
N GLU A 178 -4.29 9.73 9.56
CA GLU A 178 -3.11 10.31 8.89
C GLU A 178 -1.84 10.07 9.69
N ASP A 179 -1.89 10.00 11.03
CA ASP A 179 -0.72 9.60 11.80
C ASP A 179 -0.44 8.10 11.56
N MET A 180 -1.43 7.22 11.35
CA MET A 180 -1.18 5.82 10.92
C MET A 180 -0.84 5.68 9.43
N ALA A 181 -1.32 6.53 8.54
CA ALA A 181 -1.10 6.46 7.09
C ALA A 181 0.17 7.24 6.68
N GLN A 182 0.47 8.36 7.33
CA GLN A 182 1.81 8.96 7.35
C GLN A 182 2.75 8.13 8.19
N GLN A 183 2.37 7.44 9.28
CA GLN A 183 3.26 6.44 9.90
C GLN A 183 3.42 5.21 9.03
N ALA A 184 2.43 4.76 8.26
CA ALA A 184 2.57 3.61 7.38
C ALA A 184 3.37 3.98 6.12
N ALA A 185 3.14 5.17 5.55
CA ALA A 185 3.91 5.70 4.42
C ALA A 185 5.30 6.17 4.86
N GLN A 186 5.45 6.73 6.07
CA GLN A 186 6.75 6.93 6.70
C GLN A 186 7.37 5.59 7.04
N MET A 187 6.66 4.59 7.54
CA MET A 187 7.22 3.27 7.87
C MET A 187 7.58 2.51 6.63
N GLU A 188 6.92 2.74 5.50
CA GLU A 188 7.23 2.19 4.20
C GLU A 188 8.39 2.95 3.55
N LEU A 189 8.44 4.29 3.69
CA LEU A 189 9.58 5.11 3.30
C LEU A 189 10.80 4.78 4.17
N PHE A 190 10.62 4.62 5.48
CA PHE A 190 11.62 4.18 6.45
C PHE A 190 11.94 2.72 6.24
N TRP A 191 11.03 1.87 5.78
CA TRP A 191 11.36 0.50 5.40
C TRP A 191 12.19 0.52 4.12
N ASN A 192 11.88 1.38 3.17
CA ASN A 192 12.64 1.51 1.92
C ASN A 192 13.99 2.19 2.14
N PHE A 193 14.10 3.12 3.09
CA PHE A 193 15.37 3.71 3.56
C PHE A 193 16.11 2.74 4.45
N THR A 194 15.47 2.07 5.39
CA THR A 194 16.08 1.05 6.26
C THR A 194 16.56 -0.08 5.39
N LYS A 195 15.73 -0.67 4.52
CA LYS A 195 16.11 -1.63 3.50
C LYS A 195 17.17 -1.06 2.57
N GLY A 196 17.08 0.18 2.10
CA GLY A 196 18.06 0.79 1.20
C GLY A 196 19.42 1.02 1.85
N ILE A 197 19.45 1.45 3.09
CA ILE A 197 20.64 1.62 3.91
C ILE A 197 21.13 0.21 4.37
N LEU A 198 20.22 -0.75 4.69
CA LEU A 198 20.41 -2.20 4.97
C LEU A 198 20.86 -2.97 3.71
N THR A 199 20.71 -2.36 2.54
CA THR A 199 21.07 -2.92 1.25
C THR A 199 22.27 -2.20 0.70
N ASN A 200 22.68 -1.00 1.20
CA ASN A 200 23.81 -0.19 0.74
C ASN A 200 25.02 -0.07 1.70
N LEU A 201 24.84 -0.07 3.02
CA LEU A 201 25.91 0.34 3.95
C LEU A 201 26.45 -0.71 4.93
N GLY A 202 25.80 -1.84 5.18
CA GLY A 202 26.37 -2.84 6.08
C GLY A 202 25.56 -3.07 7.33
N ALA A 203 25.81 -4.17 8.02
CA ALA A 203 25.22 -4.34 9.34
C ALA A 203 25.68 -3.34 10.38
N MET A 204 24.76 -2.87 11.22
CA MET A 204 25.03 -1.73 12.08
C MET A 204 24.21 -1.78 13.38
N PRO A 205 24.61 -1.07 14.43
CA PRO A 205 23.80 -0.98 15.64
C PRO A 205 22.58 -0.10 15.38
N ILE A 206 21.45 -0.41 16.01
CA ILE A 206 20.22 0.37 15.87
C ILE A 206 20.43 1.88 16.17
N ASP A 207 21.37 2.23 17.04
CA ASP A 207 21.80 3.62 17.29
C ASP A 207 22.38 4.34 16.06
N ARG A 208 23.09 3.61 15.19
CA ARG A 208 23.62 4.15 13.93
C ARG A 208 22.56 4.20 12.84
N ILE A 209 21.63 3.23 12.79
CA ILE A 209 20.47 3.30 11.89
C ILE A 209 19.64 4.53 12.25
N GLN A 210 19.38 4.72 13.54
CA GLN A 210 18.68 5.86 14.10
C GLN A 210 19.35 7.17 13.68
N ALA A 211 20.68 7.26 13.79
CA ALA A 211 21.45 8.44 13.37
C ALA A 211 21.41 8.67 11.84
N MET A 212 21.43 7.62 11.02
CA MET A 212 21.37 7.73 9.55
C MET A 212 19.97 8.00 9.02
N LEU A 213 18.96 7.37 9.62
CA LEU A 213 17.57 7.69 9.37
C LEU A 213 17.26 9.12 9.82
N SER A 214 17.87 9.61 10.90
CA SER A 214 17.73 11.02 11.32
C SER A 214 18.36 12.04 10.37
N LEU A 215 19.19 11.60 9.40
CA LEU A 215 19.66 12.42 8.29
C LEU A 215 18.70 12.39 7.08
N ALA A 216 17.77 11.43 7.04
CA ALA A 216 16.71 11.38 6.03
C ALA A 216 15.63 12.42 6.37
N PRO A 217 15.10 13.14 5.35
CA PRO A 217 14.08 14.15 5.60
C PRO A 217 12.85 13.52 6.26
N ASN A 218 12.38 14.12 7.35
CA ASN A 218 11.20 13.75 8.14
C ASN A 218 11.31 12.49 9.05
N TYR A 219 12.50 12.03 9.46
CA TYR A 219 12.62 10.98 10.50
C TYR A 219 12.60 11.55 11.93
N ASN A 220 11.64 11.12 12.75
CA ASN A 220 11.49 11.58 14.15
C ASN A 220 11.18 10.46 15.16
N LYS A 221 11.30 9.19 14.76
CA LYS A 221 10.86 8.05 15.57
C LYS A 221 11.88 7.69 16.66
N PRO A 222 11.45 7.38 17.91
CA PRO A 222 12.34 6.99 18.99
C PRO A 222 12.90 5.58 18.77
N LYS A 223 14.06 5.32 19.38
CA LYS A 223 14.85 4.10 19.16
C LYS A 223 14.09 2.81 19.51
N GLU A 224 13.25 2.83 20.56
CA GLU A 224 12.42 1.67 20.91
C GLU A 224 11.41 1.29 19.81
N GLN A 225 10.82 2.28 19.14
CA GLN A 225 9.79 2.05 18.12
C GLN A 225 10.39 1.52 16.79
N LEU A 226 11.62 1.93 16.47
CA LEU A 226 12.40 1.33 15.39
C LEU A 226 12.73 -0.15 15.70
N ALA A 227 13.00 -0.48 16.96
CA ALA A 227 13.29 -1.85 17.39
C ALA A 227 12.06 -2.77 17.27
N GLU A 228 10.90 -2.29 17.71
CA GLU A 228 9.61 -3.01 17.58
C GLU A 228 9.23 -3.25 16.11
N PHE A 229 9.45 -2.26 15.25
CA PHE A 229 9.17 -2.40 13.81
C PHE A 229 10.06 -3.45 13.12
N LEU A 230 11.34 -3.48 13.47
CA LEU A 230 12.29 -4.47 12.94
C LEU A 230 12.00 -5.89 13.47
N GLU A 231 11.50 -6.01 14.70
CA GLU A 231 11.01 -7.28 15.25
C GLU A 231 9.68 -7.74 14.62
N ALA A 232 8.75 -6.83 14.32
CA ALA A 232 7.48 -7.15 13.63
C ALA A 232 7.72 -7.63 12.19
N ALA A 233 8.70 -7.07 11.48
CA ALA A 233 9.11 -7.51 10.14
C ALA A 233 9.73 -8.93 10.12
N ARG A 234 10.15 -9.44 11.30
CA ARG A 234 10.86 -10.71 11.51
C ARG A 234 9.95 -11.95 11.50
N ALA A 235 8.66 -11.80 11.77
CA ALA A 235 7.72 -12.93 11.93
C ALA A 235 6.85 -13.18 10.67
N LYS A 236 7.27 -14.06 9.74
CA LYS A 236 6.49 -14.31 8.49
C LYS A 236 6.41 -15.77 8.05
N GLY A 237 5.21 -16.28 7.71
CA GLY A 237 5.00 -17.11 6.49
C GLY A 237 5.31 -18.62 6.47
N PHE A 238 5.82 -19.21 7.55
CA PHE A 238 5.76 -20.65 7.79
C PHE A 238 4.95 -20.82 9.06
N TRP A 239 3.72 -21.35 8.97
CA TRP A 239 2.97 -21.57 10.20
C TRP A 239 3.66 -22.70 10.97
N SER A 240 4.13 -22.38 12.17
CA SER A 240 4.64 -23.33 13.15
C SER A 240 3.74 -23.24 14.38
N ALA A 241 3.60 -24.37 15.08
CA ALA A 241 2.98 -24.38 16.40
C ALA A 241 3.93 -23.84 17.48
N LEU A 242 5.22 -23.67 17.14
CA LEU A 242 6.24 -23.14 18.02
C LEU A 242 6.21 -21.60 18.03
N PRO A 243 6.52 -20.98 19.18
CA PRO A 243 6.64 -19.54 19.27
C PRO A 243 7.84 -19.02 18.44
N SER A 244 7.85 -17.70 18.24
CA SER A 244 9.01 -17.00 17.66
C SER A 244 10.30 -17.34 18.42
N GLY A 245 11.43 -17.49 17.73
CA GLY A 245 12.69 -17.91 18.33
C GLY A 245 12.89 -19.44 18.36
N GLU A 246 11.83 -20.24 18.51
CA GLU A 246 11.91 -21.71 18.53
C GLU A 246 11.59 -22.35 17.16
N ARG A 247 10.87 -21.62 16.29
CA ARG A 247 10.54 -22.07 14.92
C ARG A 247 11.72 -21.98 13.95
N PHE A 248 11.59 -22.59 12.78
CA PHE A 248 12.64 -22.62 11.76
C PHE A 248 13.07 -21.21 11.37
N ALA A 249 14.37 -20.93 11.55
CA ALA A 249 14.99 -19.68 11.21
C ALA A 249 16.35 -19.90 10.55
N ILE A 250 16.80 -18.91 9.78
CA ILE A 250 18.16 -18.86 9.24
C ILE A 250 18.91 -17.71 9.87
N GLU A 251 20.12 -18.01 10.34
CA GLU A 251 21.10 -17.02 10.75
C GLU A 251 21.96 -16.61 9.56
N TRP A 252 21.69 -15.43 9.03
CA TRP A 252 22.46 -14.78 7.98
C TRP A 252 22.40 -13.28 8.23
N LEU A 253 23.56 -12.64 8.31
CA LEU A 253 23.63 -11.20 8.41
C LEU A 253 23.87 -10.66 7.00
N PRO A 254 22.87 -10.04 6.34
CA PRO A 254 23.10 -9.45 5.03
C PRO A 254 24.35 -8.56 5.05
N PRO A 255 25.18 -8.55 3.99
CA PRO A 255 26.42 -7.76 3.93
C PRO A 255 26.19 -6.27 4.14
N ARG A 256 24.92 -5.89 4.04
CA ARG A 256 24.42 -4.54 4.10
C ARG A 256 23.51 -4.28 5.34
N SER A 257 23.21 -5.27 6.20
CA SER A 257 22.08 -5.35 7.18
C SER A 257 22.09 -4.45 8.44
N LEU A 258 21.91 -3.15 8.31
CA LEU A 258 22.06 -2.20 9.44
C LEU A 258 21.35 -2.49 10.78
N ASP A 259 20.40 -3.40 10.92
CA ASP A 259 19.73 -3.72 12.18
C ASP A 259 20.47 -4.76 13.03
N GLY A 260 21.54 -5.34 12.48
CA GLY A 260 22.21 -6.48 13.10
C GLY A 260 21.31 -7.72 13.11
N ASN A 261 20.14 -7.66 12.45
CA ASN A 261 19.23 -8.76 12.43
C ASN A 261 19.79 -9.86 11.55
N ALA A 262 20.36 -10.86 12.21
CA ALA A 262 20.84 -12.04 11.53
C ALA A 262 19.75 -13.12 11.44
N ARG A 263 18.63 -13.01 12.17
CA ARG A 263 17.67 -14.11 12.31
C ARG A 263 16.44 -13.86 11.44
N TRP A 264 16.23 -14.77 10.48
CA TRP A 264 15.14 -14.69 9.51
C TRP A 264 14.20 -15.88 9.67
N GLU A 265 12.92 -15.63 9.88
CA GLU A 265 11.91 -16.67 10.09
C GLU A 265 10.91 -16.75 8.93
N GLY A 266 10.32 -17.95 8.83
CA GLY A 266 9.46 -18.42 7.74
C GLY A 266 9.82 -17.95 6.34
N TYR A 267 9.01 -17.12 5.64
CA TYR A 267 9.29 -16.83 4.21
C TYR A 267 10.68 -16.23 4.04
N TRP A 268 11.08 -15.29 4.91
CA TRP A 268 12.38 -14.63 4.81
C TRP A 268 13.56 -15.54 5.14
N ALA A 269 13.34 -16.64 5.85
CA ALA A 269 14.37 -17.66 6.06
C ALA A 269 14.86 -18.24 4.72
N LEU A 270 13.99 -18.33 3.71
CA LEU A 270 14.35 -18.87 2.38
C LEU A 270 15.35 -17.98 1.61
N PRO A 271 15.06 -16.71 1.29
CA PRO A 271 16.03 -15.85 0.63
C PRO A 271 17.28 -15.61 1.50
N ALA A 272 17.16 -15.62 2.83
CA ALA A 272 18.33 -15.57 3.72
C ALA A 272 19.25 -16.80 3.53
N ALA A 273 18.70 -18.01 3.48
CA ALA A 273 19.47 -19.23 3.20
C ALA A 273 20.18 -19.15 1.84
N LEU A 274 19.45 -18.70 0.80
CA LEU A 274 20.00 -18.62 -0.55
C LEU A 274 21.12 -17.58 -0.65
N ASN A 275 20.95 -16.39 -0.08
CA ASN A 275 22.00 -15.37 -0.09
C ASN A 275 23.22 -15.80 0.74
N LYS A 276 23.01 -16.40 1.92
CA LYS A 276 24.09 -17.00 2.73
C LYS A 276 24.89 -18.04 1.93
N ALA A 277 24.20 -18.87 1.16
CA ALA A 277 24.85 -19.87 0.32
C ALA A 277 25.71 -19.22 -0.78
N LEU A 278 25.15 -18.21 -1.48
CA LEU A 278 25.87 -17.47 -2.52
C LEU A 278 27.13 -16.77 -1.98
N GLU A 279 27.06 -16.16 -0.79
CA GLU A 279 28.22 -15.55 -0.12
C GLU A 279 29.30 -16.56 0.25
N ASN A 280 28.89 -17.78 0.59
CA ASN A 280 29.81 -18.89 0.86
C ASN A 280 30.30 -19.58 -0.43
N GLY A 281 30.09 -18.98 -1.60
CA GLY A 281 30.54 -19.50 -2.89
C GLY A 281 29.76 -20.71 -3.39
N ILE A 282 28.58 -21.00 -2.81
CA ILE A 282 27.68 -22.06 -3.28
C ILE A 282 26.76 -21.45 -4.34
N PRO A 283 26.84 -21.85 -5.63
CA PRO A 283 26.01 -21.29 -6.70
C PRO A 283 24.59 -21.89 -6.68
N ILE A 284 23.89 -21.75 -5.54
CA ILE A 284 22.59 -22.41 -5.26
C ILE A 284 21.45 -21.93 -6.18
N THR A 285 21.65 -20.84 -6.93
CA THR A 285 20.70 -20.30 -7.91
C THR A 285 20.98 -20.75 -9.35
N ASP A 286 22.11 -21.45 -9.62
CA ASP A 286 22.44 -21.97 -10.95
C ASP A 286 21.75 -23.33 -11.19
N PRO A 287 20.86 -23.45 -12.19
CA PRO A 287 20.22 -24.71 -12.54
C PRO A 287 21.18 -25.87 -12.81
N ARG A 288 22.36 -25.62 -13.37
CA ARG A 288 23.37 -26.67 -13.61
C ARG A 288 23.90 -27.23 -12.30
N PHE A 289 24.08 -26.36 -11.31
CA PHE A 289 24.56 -26.75 -9.99
C PHE A 289 23.48 -27.53 -9.23
N TYR A 290 22.32 -26.93 -9.01
CA TYR A 290 21.29 -27.57 -8.19
C TYR A 290 20.60 -28.75 -8.89
N ALA A 291 20.74 -28.95 -10.21
CA ALA A 291 20.29 -30.19 -10.87
C ALA A 291 21.23 -31.39 -10.62
N SER A 292 22.52 -31.13 -10.39
CA SER A 292 23.55 -32.17 -10.26
C SER A 292 23.66 -32.67 -8.82
N GLN A 293 23.31 -33.93 -8.56
CA GLN A 293 23.55 -34.55 -7.25
C GLN A 293 25.04 -34.70 -6.92
N LYS A 294 25.89 -34.71 -7.94
CA LYS A 294 27.34 -34.77 -7.77
C LYS A 294 27.90 -33.43 -7.29
N ASP A 295 27.52 -32.34 -7.95
CA ASP A 295 28.07 -31.01 -7.68
C ASP A 295 27.37 -30.33 -6.51
N CYS A 296 26.07 -30.61 -6.33
CA CYS A 296 25.26 -30.16 -5.21
C CYS A 296 24.62 -31.39 -4.58
N PRO A 297 25.24 -32.13 -3.63
CA PRO A 297 24.59 -33.25 -2.94
C PRO A 297 23.49 -32.77 -1.99
N ASP A 298 22.54 -33.64 -1.64
CA ASP A 298 21.41 -33.28 -0.76
C ASP A 298 21.89 -32.80 0.62
N SER A 299 23.00 -33.36 1.14
CA SER A 299 23.66 -32.91 2.37
C SER A 299 24.17 -31.46 2.30
N LEU A 300 24.52 -30.98 1.10
CA LEU A 300 24.91 -29.58 0.90
C LEU A 300 23.67 -28.68 0.96
N ILE A 301 22.54 -29.12 0.40
CA ILE A 301 21.27 -28.37 0.50
C ILE A 301 20.76 -28.36 1.95
N GLU A 302 20.89 -29.47 2.68
CA GLU A 302 20.64 -29.54 4.13
C GLU A 302 21.50 -28.53 4.89
N THR A 303 22.77 -28.39 4.51
CA THR A 303 23.67 -27.38 5.09
C THR A 303 23.23 -25.95 4.77
N VAL A 304 22.77 -25.69 3.53
CA VAL A 304 22.24 -24.37 3.13
C VAL A 304 21.03 -23.97 3.98
N PHE A 305 20.14 -24.94 4.27
CA PHE A 305 18.94 -24.71 5.09
C PHE A 305 19.13 -25.13 6.56
N GLN A 306 20.37 -25.18 7.04
CA GLN A 306 20.63 -25.54 8.43
C GLN A 306 19.98 -24.49 9.36
N PRO A 307 19.14 -24.92 10.31
CA PRO A 307 18.45 -23.98 11.19
C PRO A 307 19.44 -23.22 12.08
N ALA A 308 19.07 -21.99 12.40
CA ALA A 308 19.75 -21.15 13.38
C ALA A 308 19.78 -21.80 14.77
N SER A 309 20.69 -21.34 15.63
CA SER A 309 20.77 -21.82 17.02
C SER A 309 19.45 -21.59 17.76
N GLY A 310 19.04 -22.56 18.58
CA GLY A 310 17.79 -22.48 19.36
C GLY A 310 16.51 -22.84 18.60
N CYS A 311 16.56 -23.11 17.29
CA CYS A 311 15.39 -23.67 16.60
C CYS A 311 15.15 -25.12 17.06
N LEU A 312 13.90 -25.46 17.35
CA LEU A 312 13.46 -26.82 17.68
C LEU A 312 12.91 -27.57 16.47
N GLU A 313 12.78 -26.89 15.32
CA GLU A 313 12.35 -27.47 14.06
C GLU A 313 13.33 -27.13 12.91
N THR A 314 13.36 -28.02 11.93
CA THR A 314 14.07 -27.81 10.65
C THR A 314 13.11 -27.27 9.59
N ILE A 315 13.63 -26.90 8.42
CA ILE A 315 12.78 -26.46 7.31
C ILE A 315 11.74 -27.53 6.97
N PRO A 316 10.44 -27.19 6.98
CA PRO A 316 9.40 -28.14 6.60
C PRO A 316 9.55 -28.59 5.14
N LEU A 317 9.34 -29.90 4.92
CA LEU A 317 9.30 -30.53 3.59
C LEU A 317 10.61 -30.39 2.79
N LEU A 318 11.76 -30.51 3.47
CA LEU A 318 13.08 -30.33 2.84
C LEU A 318 13.29 -31.27 1.64
N GLN A 319 12.96 -32.56 1.79
CA GLN A 319 13.16 -33.56 0.75
C GLN A 319 12.29 -33.27 -0.48
N GLU A 320 11.06 -32.83 -0.28
CA GLU A 320 10.17 -32.39 -1.34
C GLU A 320 10.69 -31.13 -2.03
N ARG A 321 11.24 -30.15 -1.28
CA ARG A 321 11.86 -28.94 -1.87
C ARG A 321 13.09 -29.28 -2.70
N ILE A 322 13.95 -30.17 -2.20
CA ILE A 322 15.10 -30.67 -2.95
C ILE A 322 14.61 -31.31 -4.25
N ARG A 323 13.60 -32.19 -4.19
CA ARG A 323 13.02 -32.81 -5.39
C ARG A 323 12.52 -31.77 -6.38
N VAL A 324 11.84 -30.73 -5.93
CA VAL A 324 11.37 -29.61 -6.77
C VAL A 324 12.54 -28.89 -7.43
N MET A 325 13.61 -28.59 -6.68
CA MET A 325 14.83 -27.98 -7.23
C MET A 325 15.46 -28.89 -8.29
N ARG A 326 15.63 -30.18 -8.03
CA ARG A 326 16.22 -31.14 -9.00
C ARG A 326 15.42 -31.20 -10.29
N GLN A 327 14.11 -31.35 -10.19
CA GLN A 327 13.23 -31.47 -11.35
C GLN A 327 13.23 -30.19 -12.19
N ALA A 328 13.09 -29.03 -11.55
CA ALA A 328 13.15 -27.74 -12.25
C ALA A 328 14.52 -27.52 -12.92
N GLY A 329 15.59 -27.86 -12.22
CA GLY A 329 16.97 -27.70 -12.70
C GLY A 329 17.26 -28.59 -13.90
N ALA A 330 16.90 -29.87 -13.83
CA ALA A 330 17.08 -30.82 -14.93
C ALA A 330 16.39 -30.32 -16.21
N ILE A 331 15.14 -29.86 -16.10
CA ILE A 331 14.37 -29.32 -17.24
C ILE A 331 15.04 -28.06 -17.81
N LEU A 332 15.49 -27.15 -16.96
CA LEU A 332 16.18 -25.93 -17.39
C LEU A 332 17.50 -26.24 -18.09
N VAL A 333 18.27 -27.20 -17.60
CA VAL A 333 19.54 -27.62 -18.20
C VAL A 333 19.30 -28.29 -19.55
N GLU A 334 18.39 -29.24 -19.62
CA GLU A 334 18.13 -30.04 -20.83
C GLU A 334 17.55 -29.20 -21.98
N ARG A 335 16.63 -28.27 -21.67
CA ARG A 335 15.82 -27.58 -22.69
C ARG A 335 16.15 -26.10 -22.87
N TYR A 336 16.67 -25.45 -21.83
CA TYR A 336 16.78 -24.00 -21.77
C TYR A 336 18.20 -23.51 -21.46
N ASN A 337 19.20 -24.36 -21.76
CA ASN A 337 20.62 -24.07 -21.53
C ASN A 337 20.88 -23.56 -20.10
N GLY A 338 20.23 -24.18 -19.12
CA GLY A 338 20.36 -23.87 -17.70
C GLY A 338 19.93 -22.46 -17.32
N SER A 339 18.97 -21.84 -18.02
CA SER A 339 18.48 -20.50 -17.68
C SER A 339 16.98 -20.34 -17.90
N PHE A 340 16.31 -19.69 -16.94
CA PHE A 340 14.89 -19.34 -17.07
C PHE A 340 14.64 -18.33 -18.21
N SER A 341 15.65 -17.53 -18.59
CA SER A 341 15.54 -16.62 -19.73
C SER A 341 15.27 -17.35 -21.06
N GLY A 342 15.73 -18.60 -21.20
CA GLY A 342 15.42 -19.44 -22.36
C GLY A 342 13.92 -19.72 -22.49
N ILE A 343 13.21 -19.87 -21.37
CA ILE A 343 11.75 -20.06 -21.37
C ILE A 343 11.05 -18.79 -21.82
N LEU A 344 11.49 -17.63 -21.34
CA LEU A 344 10.94 -16.34 -21.73
C LEU A 344 11.17 -16.06 -23.22
N ALA A 345 12.35 -16.41 -23.75
CA ALA A 345 12.68 -16.28 -25.15
C ALA A 345 11.80 -17.19 -26.03
N GLU A 346 11.69 -18.48 -25.68
CA GLU A 346 10.85 -19.44 -26.40
C GLU A 346 9.36 -19.03 -26.36
N TRP A 347 8.84 -18.65 -25.18
CA TRP A 347 7.48 -18.14 -25.00
C TRP A 347 7.18 -16.94 -25.91
N ARG A 348 8.09 -15.97 -25.95
CA ARG A 348 7.94 -14.79 -26.80
C ARG A 348 8.04 -15.14 -28.28
N GLN A 349 8.91 -16.06 -28.67
CA GLN A 349 9.06 -16.52 -30.04
C GLN A 349 7.81 -17.27 -30.53
N GLU A 350 7.24 -18.15 -29.70
CA GLU A 350 6.06 -18.96 -30.02
C GLU A 350 4.78 -18.12 -30.17
N HIS A 351 4.63 -17.08 -29.33
CA HIS A 351 3.36 -16.36 -29.20
C HIS A 351 3.38 -14.91 -29.72
N GLY A 352 4.56 -14.32 -29.93
CA GLY A 352 4.70 -12.97 -30.47
C GLY A 352 3.84 -11.93 -29.73
N PRO A 353 2.96 -11.18 -30.42
CA PRO A 353 2.05 -10.22 -29.79
C PRO A 353 1.03 -10.83 -28.80
N LYS A 354 0.83 -12.16 -28.84
CA LYS A 354 -0.06 -12.90 -27.91
C LYS A 354 0.70 -13.52 -26.74
N ALA A 355 1.96 -13.13 -26.52
CA ALA A 355 2.73 -13.52 -25.35
C ALA A 355 2.21 -12.79 -24.10
N THR A 356 1.10 -13.25 -23.54
CA THR A 356 0.47 -12.69 -22.34
C THR A 356 0.90 -13.42 -21.07
N ALA A 357 0.68 -12.80 -19.91
CA ALA A 357 1.00 -13.40 -18.60
C ALA A 357 0.32 -14.77 -18.40
N GLY A 358 -0.94 -14.93 -18.77
CA GLY A 358 -1.66 -16.19 -18.66
C GLY A 358 -1.11 -17.29 -19.59
N VAL A 359 -0.66 -16.93 -20.79
CA VAL A 359 0.02 -17.86 -21.70
C VAL A 359 1.33 -18.35 -21.10
N LEU A 360 2.10 -17.47 -20.44
CA LEU A 360 3.34 -17.87 -19.75
C LEU A 360 3.05 -18.80 -18.57
N VAL A 361 2.01 -18.53 -17.77
CA VAL A 361 1.56 -19.45 -16.71
C VAL A 361 1.25 -20.84 -17.28
N GLY A 362 0.48 -20.90 -18.37
CA GLY A 362 0.18 -22.16 -19.06
C GLY A 362 1.40 -22.88 -19.62
N LYS A 363 2.42 -22.14 -20.07
CA LYS A 363 3.70 -22.74 -20.50
C LYS A 363 4.48 -23.29 -19.31
N ILE A 364 4.58 -22.55 -18.22
CA ILE A 364 5.24 -22.98 -16.97
C ILE A 364 4.61 -24.27 -16.45
N THR A 365 3.28 -24.35 -16.37
CA THR A 365 2.60 -25.54 -15.83
C THR A 365 2.74 -26.75 -16.75
N LYS A 366 2.76 -26.56 -18.08
CA LYS A 366 3.06 -27.64 -19.04
C LYS A 366 4.49 -28.14 -18.92
N THR A 367 5.45 -27.23 -18.78
CA THR A 367 6.89 -27.54 -18.73
C THR A 367 7.32 -28.13 -17.39
N PHE A 368 6.80 -27.59 -16.27
CA PHE A 368 7.19 -27.99 -14.92
C PHE A 368 6.01 -28.60 -14.17
N GLU A 369 6.01 -29.92 -14.04
CA GLU A 369 4.96 -30.66 -13.32
C GLU A 369 4.80 -30.19 -11.86
N VAL A 370 5.89 -29.79 -11.20
CA VAL A 370 5.92 -29.24 -9.84
C VAL A 370 5.20 -27.90 -9.67
N PHE A 371 4.70 -27.31 -10.75
CA PHE A 371 3.86 -26.11 -10.74
C PHE A 371 2.37 -26.41 -11.08
N ARG A 372 2.01 -27.66 -11.39
CA ARG A 372 0.64 -28.11 -11.67
C ARG A 372 -0.17 -28.33 -10.38
N ASP A 373 -0.54 -27.21 -9.78
CA ASP A 373 -1.50 -27.17 -8.67
C ASP A 373 -2.93 -27.35 -9.20
N GLU A 374 -3.32 -28.62 -9.37
CA GLU A 374 -4.57 -29.09 -9.98
C GLU A 374 -5.25 -30.11 -9.07
N ASN A 375 -6.56 -29.98 -8.86
CA ASN A 375 -7.34 -30.88 -8.01
C ASN A 375 -8.71 -31.19 -8.62
N THR A 376 -9.33 -32.29 -8.22
CA THR A 376 -10.70 -32.63 -8.66
C THR A 376 -11.72 -32.18 -7.61
N TYR A 377 -12.65 -31.32 -8.00
CA TYR A 377 -13.78 -30.88 -7.19
C TYR A 377 -15.09 -31.27 -7.87
N LYS A 378 -15.88 -32.16 -7.24
CA LYS A 378 -17.17 -32.65 -7.77
C LYS A 378 -17.09 -33.05 -9.25
N ASP A 379 -16.12 -33.92 -9.55
CA ASP A 379 -15.81 -34.45 -10.90
C ASP A 379 -15.32 -33.42 -11.93
N ARG A 380 -14.94 -32.22 -11.49
CA ARG A 380 -14.32 -31.20 -12.34
C ARG A 380 -12.90 -30.93 -11.91
N LEU A 381 -11.99 -30.93 -12.88
CA LEU A 381 -10.62 -30.50 -12.67
C LEU A 381 -10.60 -28.98 -12.46
N VAL A 382 -10.03 -28.54 -11.34
CA VAL A 382 -9.82 -27.12 -11.01
C VAL A 382 -8.33 -26.82 -10.99
N PHE A 383 -7.97 -25.63 -11.46
CA PHE A 383 -6.59 -25.19 -11.65
C PHE A 383 -6.34 -23.94 -10.82
N PHE A 384 -5.52 -24.04 -9.79
CA PHE A 384 -5.10 -22.87 -9.01
C PHE A 384 -3.79 -22.31 -9.55
N TRP A 385 -2.86 -23.19 -9.95
CA TRP A 385 -1.55 -22.86 -10.54
C TRP A 385 -0.79 -21.74 -9.80
N LYS A 386 -0.96 -21.66 -8.48
CA LYS A 386 -0.56 -20.50 -7.67
C LYS A 386 0.91 -20.15 -7.85
N ARG A 387 1.80 -21.13 -7.70
CA ARG A 387 3.26 -20.92 -7.83
C ARG A 387 3.66 -20.44 -9.22
N ALA A 388 2.95 -20.87 -10.26
CA ALA A 388 3.24 -20.44 -11.63
C ALA A 388 2.82 -18.97 -11.80
N GLN A 389 1.65 -18.60 -11.25
CA GLN A 389 1.21 -17.21 -11.22
C GLN A 389 2.17 -16.32 -10.42
N ILE A 390 2.63 -16.75 -9.24
CA ILE A 390 3.64 -16.02 -8.44
C ILE A 390 4.93 -15.85 -9.24
N LEU A 391 5.44 -16.90 -9.88
CA LEU A 391 6.67 -16.79 -10.69
C LEU A 391 6.53 -15.74 -11.80
N VAL A 392 5.39 -15.69 -12.49
CA VAL A 392 5.12 -14.67 -13.52
C VAL A 392 5.00 -13.28 -12.91
N ALA A 393 4.29 -13.13 -11.80
CA ALA A 393 4.10 -11.86 -11.11
C ALA A 393 5.41 -11.30 -10.52
N GLU A 394 6.24 -12.14 -9.90
CA GLU A 394 7.56 -11.78 -9.40
C GLU A 394 8.51 -11.41 -10.55
N THR A 395 8.42 -12.10 -11.69
CA THR A 395 9.16 -11.70 -12.90
C THR A 395 8.70 -10.34 -13.42
N TRP A 396 7.41 -10.03 -13.35
CA TRP A 396 6.90 -8.71 -13.69
C TRP A 396 7.35 -7.64 -12.68
N ALA A 397 7.26 -7.92 -11.37
CA ALA A 397 7.69 -6.99 -10.34
C ALA A 397 9.20 -6.70 -10.40
N ALA A 398 10.03 -7.71 -10.63
CA ALA A 398 11.49 -7.59 -10.69
C ALA A 398 11.99 -6.75 -11.87
N PHE A 399 11.20 -6.64 -12.95
CA PHE A 399 11.53 -5.87 -14.16
C PHE A 399 10.58 -4.69 -14.39
N TYR A 400 9.85 -4.29 -13.34
CA TYR A 400 8.92 -3.18 -13.41
C TYR A 400 9.66 -1.87 -13.74
N PRO A 401 9.21 -1.07 -14.71
CA PRO A 401 9.87 0.18 -15.06
C PRO A 401 9.96 1.15 -13.87
N PRO A 402 11.07 1.91 -13.74
CA PRO A 402 11.18 2.90 -12.68
C PRO A 402 10.12 4.01 -12.85
N PRO A 403 9.71 4.67 -11.74
CA PRO A 403 8.75 5.77 -11.80
C PRO A 403 9.18 6.86 -12.80
N GLY A 404 8.28 7.27 -13.68
CA GLY A 404 8.54 8.27 -14.72
C GLY A 404 9.05 7.71 -16.07
N ALA A 405 9.28 6.40 -16.18
CA ALA A 405 9.56 5.77 -17.46
C ALA A 405 8.32 5.77 -18.36
N VAL A 406 8.48 6.20 -19.62
CA VAL A 406 7.40 6.24 -20.63
C VAL A 406 7.25 4.89 -21.37
N SER A 407 8.18 3.97 -21.18
CA SER A 407 8.21 2.68 -21.87
C SER A 407 7.32 1.62 -21.21
N PRO A 408 6.58 0.80 -21.99
CA PRO A 408 5.86 -0.35 -21.46
C PRO A 408 6.82 -1.35 -20.81
N HIS A 409 6.28 -2.23 -19.96
CA HIS A 409 7.08 -3.24 -19.27
C HIS A 409 7.86 -4.12 -20.28
N PRO A 410 9.18 -4.35 -20.10
CA PRO A 410 10.04 -4.98 -21.11
C PRO A 410 9.68 -6.45 -21.41
N ILE A 411 9.20 -7.18 -20.40
CA ILE A 411 8.77 -8.59 -20.51
C ILE A 411 7.26 -8.72 -20.81
N PHE A 412 6.41 -7.99 -20.09
CA PHE A 412 4.94 -8.06 -20.19
C PHE A 412 4.34 -6.71 -20.64
N PRO A 413 4.47 -6.31 -21.92
CA PRO A 413 3.99 -5.02 -22.40
C PRO A 413 2.46 -4.87 -22.33
N LEU A 414 1.72 -5.98 -22.22
CA LEU A 414 0.26 -6.03 -22.05
C LEU A 414 -0.15 -6.12 -20.57
N GLY A 415 0.79 -6.00 -19.63
CA GLY A 415 0.52 -6.13 -18.21
C GLY A 415 0.30 -7.57 -17.75
N VAL A 416 -0.27 -7.71 -16.55
CA VAL A 416 -0.49 -8.99 -15.85
C VAL A 416 -1.94 -9.17 -15.39
N THR A 417 -2.90 -8.46 -16.01
CA THR A 417 -4.33 -8.47 -15.66
C THR A 417 -5.03 -9.82 -15.81
N GLU A 418 -4.45 -10.74 -16.59
CA GLU A 418 -4.92 -12.13 -16.73
C GLU A 418 -4.63 -13.00 -15.50
N LEU A 419 -3.70 -12.58 -14.63
CA LEU A 419 -3.41 -13.29 -13.38
C LEU A 419 -4.51 -13.02 -12.35
N THR A 420 -4.79 -14.03 -11.52
CA THR A 420 -5.68 -13.91 -10.37
C THR A 420 -4.89 -13.50 -9.13
N MET A 421 -5.59 -13.29 -8.01
CA MET A 421 -4.94 -13.31 -6.70
C MET A 421 -4.24 -14.66 -6.47
N PHE A 422 -3.21 -14.67 -5.62
CA PHE A 422 -2.48 -15.89 -5.34
C PHE A 422 -3.23 -16.62 -4.25
N ALA A 423 -3.87 -17.74 -4.60
CA ALA A 423 -4.75 -18.50 -3.71
C ALA A 423 -4.01 -19.12 -2.52
N ASP A 424 -3.64 -18.27 -1.57
CA ASP A 424 -2.98 -18.58 -0.34
C ASP A 424 -3.99 -18.77 0.80
N TYR A 425 -3.45 -18.93 2.00
CA TYR A 425 -4.22 -19.19 3.20
C TYR A 425 -4.39 -17.94 4.06
N ARG A 426 -3.78 -16.81 3.67
CA ARG A 426 -3.76 -15.58 4.46
C ARG A 426 -4.77 -14.58 3.96
N VAL A 427 -4.84 -14.37 2.65
CA VAL A 427 -5.78 -13.46 2.00
C VAL A 427 -7.24 -13.85 2.30
N PRO A 428 -7.64 -15.14 2.31
CA PRO A 428 -8.98 -15.51 2.74
C PRO A 428 -9.31 -15.09 4.18
N GLN A 429 -8.35 -15.11 5.12
CA GLN A 429 -8.61 -14.69 6.51
C GLN A 429 -8.97 -13.21 6.60
N ILE A 430 -8.22 -12.35 5.90
CA ILE A 430 -8.52 -10.92 5.89
C ILE A 430 -9.80 -10.63 5.12
N LEU A 431 -10.08 -11.35 4.03
CA LEU A 431 -11.35 -11.23 3.32
C LEU A 431 -12.54 -11.60 4.21
N HIS A 432 -12.40 -12.60 5.07
CA HIS A 432 -13.41 -12.97 6.05
C HIS A 432 -13.58 -11.88 7.13
N HIS A 433 -12.47 -11.36 7.65
CA HIS A 433 -12.48 -10.26 8.61
C HIS A 433 -13.14 -8.99 8.05
N LEU A 434 -12.94 -8.70 6.76
CA LEU A 434 -13.56 -7.58 6.05
C LEU A 434 -15.04 -7.84 5.70
N GLY A 435 -15.59 -9.03 5.96
CA GLY A 435 -16.97 -9.39 5.62
C GLY A 435 -17.19 -9.65 4.13
N THR A 436 -16.14 -9.89 3.35
CA THR A 436 -16.23 -10.20 1.92
C THR A 436 -16.55 -11.68 1.67
N ILE A 437 -16.11 -12.56 2.58
CA ILE A 437 -16.46 -13.99 2.56
C ILE A 437 -16.91 -14.45 3.94
N ASP A 438 -17.80 -15.44 3.98
CA ASP A 438 -18.24 -16.08 5.21
C ASP A 438 -17.73 -17.51 5.31
N TYR A 439 -17.33 -17.91 6.52
CA TYR A 439 -16.96 -19.28 6.82
C TYR A 439 -18.16 -20.07 7.34
N SER A 440 -18.31 -21.30 6.85
CA SER A 440 -19.31 -22.21 7.39
C SER A 440 -19.00 -22.55 8.87
N PRO A 441 -20.01 -22.85 9.70
CA PRO A 441 -19.77 -23.26 11.08
C PRO A 441 -18.83 -24.47 11.22
N ALA A 442 -18.88 -25.39 10.25
CA ALA A 442 -17.99 -26.54 10.19
C ALA A 442 -16.52 -26.11 9.99
N LEU A 443 -16.26 -25.21 9.04
CA LEU A 443 -14.93 -24.68 8.80
C LEU A 443 -14.40 -23.90 10.02
N VAL A 444 -15.23 -23.06 10.64
CA VAL A 444 -14.86 -22.33 11.86
C VAL A 444 -14.47 -23.31 12.97
N SER A 445 -15.24 -24.39 13.18
CA SER A 445 -14.92 -25.43 14.15
C SER A 445 -13.55 -26.07 13.88
N MET A 446 -13.27 -26.43 12.61
CA MET A 446 -11.99 -27.02 12.23
C MET A 446 -10.82 -26.08 12.55
N LEU A 447 -10.97 -24.79 12.25
CA LEU A 447 -9.93 -23.78 12.49
C LEU A 447 -9.68 -23.53 13.98
N VAL A 448 -10.74 -23.43 14.78
CA VAL A 448 -10.66 -23.27 16.24
C VAL A 448 -10.00 -24.47 16.91
N ASN A 449 -10.33 -25.69 16.45
CA ASN A 449 -9.70 -26.92 16.95
C ASN A 449 -8.26 -27.09 16.45
N GLY A 450 -7.79 -26.22 15.55
CA GLY A 450 -6.44 -26.28 15.00
C GLY A 450 -6.21 -27.49 14.10
N GLU A 451 -7.28 -27.99 13.47
CA GLU A 451 -7.24 -29.13 12.55
C GLU A 451 -6.47 -28.77 11.28
N ASN A 452 -5.77 -29.76 10.72
CA ASN A 452 -5.07 -29.61 9.46
C ASN A 452 -6.08 -29.69 8.31
N LEU A 453 -6.03 -28.74 7.38
CA LEU A 453 -6.78 -28.75 6.13
C LEU A 453 -5.92 -29.45 5.05
N PRO A 454 -6.25 -30.70 4.67
CA PRO A 454 -5.46 -31.40 3.67
C PRO A 454 -5.55 -30.66 2.32
N ASN A 455 -4.42 -30.59 1.62
CA ASN A 455 -4.41 -30.07 0.25
C ASN A 455 -5.35 -30.92 -0.64
N GLY A 456 -6.16 -30.25 -1.46
CA GLY A 456 -7.16 -30.92 -2.29
C GLY A 456 -8.41 -31.36 -1.54
N SER A 457 -8.55 -31.06 -0.25
CA SER A 457 -9.82 -31.27 0.46
C SER A 457 -10.88 -30.27 0.01
N GLU A 458 -12.16 -30.62 0.15
CA GLU A 458 -13.25 -29.71 -0.22
C GLU A 458 -13.15 -28.38 0.54
N ALA A 459 -12.80 -28.41 1.82
CA ALA A 459 -12.62 -27.23 2.65
C ALA A 459 -11.45 -26.35 2.17
N GLU A 460 -10.27 -26.94 1.92
CA GLU A 460 -9.09 -26.21 1.43
C GLU A 460 -9.35 -25.57 0.06
N MET A 461 -9.88 -26.34 -0.89
CA MET A 461 -10.19 -25.84 -2.23
C MET A 461 -11.26 -24.75 -2.18
N SER A 462 -12.27 -24.88 -1.32
CA SER A 462 -13.34 -23.88 -1.21
C SER A 462 -12.82 -22.55 -0.69
N ILE A 463 -11.91 -22.56 0.30
CA ILE A 463 -11.28 -21.34 0.83
C ILE A 463 -10.45 -20.63 -0.24
N ARG A 464 -9.65 -21.40 -0.98
CA ARG A 464 -8.80 -20.89 -2.07
C ARG A 464 -9.64 -20.31 -3.21
N ALA A 465 -10.68 -21.03 -3.63
CA ALA A 465 -11.61 -20.57 -4.67
C ALA A 465 -12.41 -19.34 -4.23
N ALA A 466 -12.89 -19.31 -2.98
CA ALA A 466 -13.59 -18.14 -2.43
C ALA A 466 -12.69 -16.91 -2.39
N GLY A 467 -11.40 -17.07 -2.03
CA GLY A 467 -10.41 -16.00 -2.10
C GLY A 467 -10.27 -15.43 -3.52
N ILE A 468 -10.11 -16.29 -4.53
CA ILE A 468 -10.03 -15.87 -5.93
C ILE A 468 -11.29 -15.12 -6.35
N LEU A 469 -12.47 -15.73 -6.18
CA LEU A 469 -13.74 -15.14 -6.61
C LEU A 469 -14.00 -13.78 -5.93
N SER A 470 -13.59 -13.63 -4.68
CA SER A 470 -13.74 -12.39 -3.92
C SER A 470 -12.85 -11.29 -4.45
N VAL A 471 -11.57 -11.57 -4.71
CA VAL A 471 -10.66 -10.57 -5.30
C VAL A 471 -11.09 -10.22 -6.72
N GLU A 472 -11.56 -11.18 -7.52
CA GLU A 472 -12.16 -10.89 -8.83
C GLU A 472 -13.41 -10.01 -8.71
N GLY A 473 -14.26 -10.25 -7.71
CA GLY A 473 -15.40 -9.40 -7.38
C GLY A 473 -14.99 -7.98 -7.00
N ILE A 474 -13.97 -7.83 -6.15
CA ILE A 474 -13.39 -6.54 -5.75
C ILE A 474 -12.83 -5.81 -6.99
N LYS A 475 -12.06 -6.51 -7.83
CA LYS A 475 -11.52 -5.96 -9.09
C LYS A 475 -12.65 -5.44 -9.98
N ASN A 476 -13.68 -6.24 -10.22
CA ASN A 476 -14.83 -5.84 -11.03
C ASN A 476 -15.56 -4.64 -10.44
N ARG A 477 -15.71 -4.58 -9.11
CA ARG A 477 -16.33 -3.44 -8.44
C ARG A 477 -15.50 -2.17 -8.58
N ILE A 478 -14.17 -2.25 -8.46
CA ILE A 478 -13.27 -1.12 -8.73
C ILE A 478 -13.44 -0.62 -10.17
N LEU A 479 -13.47 -1.54 -11.14
CA LEU A 479 -13.65 -1.19 -12.55
C LEU A 479 -15.02 -0.56 -12.82
N ASP A 480 -16.09 -1.07 -12.20
CA ASP A 480 -17.44 -0.51 -12.31
C ASP A 480 -17.54 0.91 -11.73
N ILE A 481 -16.91 1.15 -10.57
CA ILE A 481 -16.81 2.49 -9.98
C ILE A 481 -16.09 3.43 -10.94
N ARG A 482 -14.97 2.99 -11.54
CA ARG A 482 -14.21 3.78 -12.53
C ARG A 482 -15.02 4.10 -13.80
N ARG A 483 -16.01 3.29 -14.18
CA ARG A 483 -16.88 3.58 -15.34
C ARG A 483 -17.89 4.69 -15.05
N HIS A 484 -18.43 4.73 -13.82
CA HIS A 484 -19.48 5.68 -13.42
C HIS A 484 -18.94 6.98 -12.80
N LYS A 485 -17.71 6.93 -12.28
CA LYS A 485 -16.89 8.08 -11.90
C LYS A 485 -15.55 7.92 -12.59
N PRO A 486 -15.41 8.32 -13.87
CA PRO A 486 -14.12 8.32 -14.55
C PRO A 486 -13.13 9.06 -13.66
N ALA A 487 -11.98 8.45 -13.42
CA ALA A 487 -10.95 9.04 -12.59
C ALA A 487 -10.65 10.44 -13.15
N THR A 488 -10.90 11.48 -12.35
CA THR A 488 -10.58 12.88 -12.70
C THR A 488 -9.07 13.07 -12.85
N ASN A 489 -8.31 12.07 -12.40
CA ASN A 489 -6.86 12.00 -12.44
C ASN A 489 -6.40 10.83 -13.33
N SER A 490 -5.50 11.09 -14.28
CA SER A 490 -4.70 10.20 -15.14
C SER A 490 -3.87 9.12 -14.41
N LEU A 491 -4.26 8.72 -13.20
CA LEU A 491 -3.87 7.44 -12.64
C LEU A 491 -4.71 6.33 -13.31
N ASP A 492 -4.48 6.17 -14.61
CA ASP A 492 -4.69 4.94 -15.37
C ASP A 492 -3.70 3.86 -14.90
N SER A 493 -3.58 3.65 -13.58
CA SER A 493 -2.92 2.45 -13.08
C SER A 493 -3.81 1.26 -13.42
N GLU A 494 -3.21 0.26 -14.07
CA GLU A 494 -3.88 -0.98 -14.45
C GLU A 494 -4.41 -1.67 -13.19
N VAL A 495 -5.73 -1.88 -13.09
CA VAL A 495 -6.33 -2.61 -11.96
C VAL A 495 -6.20 -4.09 -12.23
N CYS A 496 -5.33 -4.78 -11.49
CA CYS A 496 -5.14 -6.22 -11.59
C CYS A 496 -5.24 -6.91 -10.22
N SER A 497 -5.57 -8.20 -10.24
CA SER A 497 -5.77 -8.98 -9.03
C SER A 497 -4.48 -9.19 -8.24
N VAL A 498 -3.31 -9.11 -8.90
CA VAL A 498 -1.98 -9.16 -8.26
C VAL A 498 -1.77 -7.99 -7.30
N LEU A 499 -2.12 -6.77 -7.71
CA LEU A 499 -1.96 -5.58 -6.84
C LEU A 499 -2.96 -5.62 -5.66
N ILE A 500 -4.17 -6.13 -5.89
CA ILE A 500 -5.17 -6.30 -4.83
C ILE A 500 -4.70 -7.36 -3.83
N ASP A 501 -4.12 -8.46 -4.31
CA ASP A 501 -3.54 -9.52 -3.47
C ASP A 501 -2.43 -8.99 -2.56
N PHE A 502 -1.45 -8.26 -3.11
CA PHE A 502 -0.38 -7.63 -2.33
C PHE A 502 -0.93 -6.71 -1.25
N PHE A 503 -1.90 -5.86 -1.59
CA PHE A 503 -2.54 -4.97 -0.61
C PHE A 503 -3.25 -5.75 0.51
N LEU A 504 -4.04 -6.76 0.16
CA LEU A 504 -4.76 -7.57 1.15
C LEU A 504 -3.81 -8.36 2.04
N TRP A 505 -2.74 -8.89 1.47
CA TRP A 505 -1.73 -9.64 2.22
C TRP A 505 -1.02 -8.75 3.26
N ASP A 506 -0.62 -7.54 2.88
CA ASP A 506 -0.03 -6.56 3.80
C ASP A 506 -1.02 -6.11 4.88
N LEU A 507 -2.28 -5.90 4.50
CA LEU A 507 -3.34 -5.59 5.46
C LEU A 507 -3.54 -6.71 6.47
N ALA A 508 -3.57 -7.96 6.02
CA ALA A 508 -3.68 -9.13 6.89
C ALA A 508 -2.52 -9.20 7.91
N LYS A 509 -1.34 -8.69 7.54
CA LYS A 509 -0.18 -8.63 8.42
C LYS A 509 -0.27 -7.52 9.46
N ARG A 510 -0.73 -6.32 9.07
CA ARG A 510 -0.94 -5.20 9.99
C ARG A 510 -1.96 -5.53 11.08
N VAL A 511 -3.06 -6.19 10.72
CA VAL A 511 -4.11 -6.56 11.70
C VAL A 511 -3.60 -7.62 12.70
N GLU A 512 -2.71 -8.53 12.28
CA GLU A 512 -2.09 -9.53 13.17
C GLU A 512 -1.20 -8.90 14.25
N SER A 513 -0.42 -7.89 13.88
CA SER A 513 0.49 -7.22 14.82
C SER A 513 -0.23 -6.44 15.92
N THR A 514 -1.44 -5.96 15.66
CA THR A 514 -2.23 -5.15 16.61
C THR A 514 -3.02 -5.99 17.63
N GLU A 515 -3.09 -7.31 17.47
CA GLU A 515 -3.79 -8.21 18.41
C GLU A 515 -2.95 -8.57 19.66
N GLY A 516 -1.67 -8.20 19.70
CA GLY A 516 -0.75 -8.49 20.81
C GLY A 516 -0.70 -7.45 21.94
N GLU A 517 -1.43 -6.34 21.83
CA GLU A 517 -1.38 -5.25 22.81
C GLU A 517 -2.42 -5.44 23.94
N GLU A 518 -1.95 -5.59 25.18
CA GLU A 518 -2.79 -5.59 26.38
C GLU A 518 -3.53 -4.24 26.49
N GLY A 519 -4.84 -4.25 26.18
CA GLY A 519 -5.72 -3.09 26.35
C GLY A 519 -6.53 -2.69 25.13
N SER A 520 -6.36 -3.35 23.97
CA SER A 520 -7.14 -3.00 22.77
C SER A 520 -8.62 -3.42 22.91
N ALA A 521 -9.52 -2.48 22.62
CA ALA A 521 -10.95 -2.68 22.73
C ALA A 521 -11.48 -3.57 21.59
N LYS A 522 -11.74 -4.86 21.88
CA LYS A 522 -12.68 -5.79 21.21
C LYS A 522 -12.99 -5.55 19.71
N THR A 523 -12.00 -5.44 18.85
CA THR A 523 -12.17 -5.79 17.42
C THR A 523 -12.30 -7.31 17.31
N PRO A 524 -13.14 -7.87 16.43
CA PRO A 524 -13.19 -9.32 16.26
C PRO A 524 -11.84 -9.80 15.73
N SER A 525 -11.21 -10.71 16.50
CA SER A 525 -9.93 -11.30 16.14
C SER A 525 -9.98 -11.92 14.74
N LEU A 526 -8.90 -11.82 13.98
CA LEU A 526 -8.71 -12.61 12.77
C LEU A 526 -9.04 -14.08 13.08
N SER A 527 -9.79 -14.73 12.19
CA SER A 527 -10.04 -16.16 12.33
C SER A 527 -8.72 -16.93 12.41
N PRO A 528 -8.65 -18.06 13.14
CA PRO A 528 -7.42 -18.84 13.25
C PRO A 528 -6.83 -19.22 11.88
N ILE A 529 -5.50 -19.37 11.83
CA ILE A 529 -4.75 -19.70 10.60
C ILE A 529 -5.26 -20.99 9.98
N HIS A 530 -5.54 -20.97 8.68
CA HIS A 530 -5.76 -22.19 7.89
C HIS A 530 -4.47 -23.01 7.87
N ARG A 531 -4.47 -24.13 8.58
CA ARG A 531 -3.29 -25.00 8.73
C ARG A 531 -3.22 -25.96 7.56
N THR A 532 -2.43 -25.59 6.55
CA THR A 532 -2.15 -26.46 5.40
C THR A 532 -0.63 -26.67 5.29
N ARG A 533 -0.18 -27.90 5.06
CA ARG A 533 1.22 -28.23 4.73
C ARG A 533 1.28 -28.87 3.34
N SER A 534 1.94 -28.22 2.39
CA SER A 534 2.00 -28.68 1.00
C SER A 534 3.15 -28.00 0.26
N ILE A 535 3.82 -28.60 -0.72
CA ILE A 535 4.76 -27.86 -1.59
C ILE A 535 4.08 -27.10 -2.75
N TRP A 536 2.75 -27.16 -2.78
CA TRP A 536 1.89 -26.53 -3.79
C TRP A 536 1.36 -25.14 -3.35
N TYR A 537 1.72 -24.68 -2.14
CA TYR A 537 1.45 -23.30 -1.71
C TYR A 537 2.34 -22.28 -2.42
#